data_AF-A0A662ES09-F1
#
_entry.id   AF-A0A662ES09-F1
#
_cell.length_a   1.000
_cell.length_b   1.000
_cell.length_c   1.000
_cell.angle_alpha   90.00
_cell.angle_beta   90.00
_cell.angle_gamma   90.00
#
_symmetry.space_group_name_H-M   'P 1'
#
loop_
_entity.id
_entity.type
_entity.pdbx_description
1 polymer ?
#
loop_
_entity_poly.entity_id
_entity_poly.type
_entity_poly.pdbx_seq_one_letter_code
_entity_poly.pdbx_strand_id
1 'polypeptide(L)'
;MRRFLVIAHKAPLDPGFSLDDLPGGAGRIDILCRAIGASLFLSHGIRRDVETILVLQNAVQIRIIGELVKRLNPDERSTAALIKHALAALDAEEVESTPGIYASRATLSDALDRLYQLEATPVVLSEDGEPADSFDFPDQPAFILSDHMSFTDEEELLLSDLPRLSLGGRSLHTSQCITIVHYLLDRRGEDQEGDLVVCHVVWGEPKAQLIKGLLEDFGIPVNLVGDVPASIYPFSLDGLAKLRIMVRPRDLERARSIIRDYFEEPVEE
;
A
#
# COMPACT_ATOMS: atom_id res chain seq x y z
N MET A 1 5.50 0.14 -7.53
CA MET A 1 4.28 0.87 -7.99
C MET A 1 3.09 0.19 -7.35
N ARG A 2 2.21 0.95 -6.69
CA ARG A 2 1.00 0.44 -6.03
C ARG A 2 -0.21 0.84 -6.87
N ARG A 3 -1.14 -0.09 -7.10
CA ARG A 3 -2.34 0.20 -7.89
C ARG A 3 -3.59 -0.06 -7.07
N PHE A 4 -4.60 0.80 -7.24
CA PHE A 4 -5.91 0.62 -6.64
C PHE A 4 -6.97 0.67 -7.74
N LEU A 5 -7.66 -0.45 -7.96
CA LEU A 5 -8.77 -0.57 -8.89
C LEU A 5 -10.07 -0.54 -8.10
N VAL A 6 -10.91 0.44 -8.36
CA VAL A 6 -12.22 0.61 -7.71
C VAL A 6 -13.33 0.37 -8.75
N ILE A 7 -14.16 -0.62 -8.48
CA ILE A 7 -15.34 -0.92 -9.29
C ILE A 7 -16.50 -0.06 -8.81
N ALA A 8 -17.06 0.74 -9.70
CA ALA A 8 -18.14 1.68 -9.42
C ALA A 8 -19.41 1.28 -10.17
N HIS A 9 -20.37 0.70 -9.44
CA HIS A 9 -21.57 0.09 -10.01
C HIS A 9 -22.62 1.10 -10.45
N LYS A 10 -22.67 2.26 -9.78
CA LYS A 10 -23.72 3.27 -10.00
C LYS A 10 -23.20 4.59 -10.56
N ALA A 11 -21.88 4.75 -10.68
CA ALA A 11 -21.30 5.98 -11.20
C ALA A 11 -21.78 6.23 -12.64
N PRO A 12 -22.33 7.42 -12.95
CA PRO A 12 -22.86 7.71 -14.27
C PRO A 12 -21.75 7.73 -15.32
N LEU A 13 -22.07 7.23 -16.52
CA LEU A 13 -21.18 7.34 -17.68
C LEU A 13 -21.38 8.67 -18.43
N ASP A 14 -22.51 9.33 -18.21
CA ASP A 14 -22.80 10.65 -18.77
C ASP A 14 -22.16 11.75 -17.93
N PRO A 15 -21.41 12.70 -18.53
CA PRO A 15 -20.79 13.80 -17.79
C PRO A 15 -21.81 14.83 -17.26
N GLY A 16 -23.11 14.71 -17.54
CA GLY A 16 -24.14 15.66 -17.14
C GLY A 16 -24.48 15.70 -15.64
N PHE A 17 -23.90 14.83 -14.81
CA PHE A 17 -24.20 14.78 -13.38
C PHE A 17 -23.88 16.09 -12.62
N SER A 18 -24.62 16.32 -11.53
CA SER A 18 -24.47 17.51 -10.67
C SER A 18 -23.28 17.37 -9.73
N LEU A 19 -22.46 18.43 -9.64
CA LEU A 19 -21.37 18.51 -8.65
C LEU A 19 -21.88 18.89 -7.25
N ASP A 20 -23.15 19.29 -7.13
CA ASP A 20 -23.78 19.66 -5.86
C ASP A 20 -24.48 18.46 -5.19
N ASP A 21 -24.60 17.32 -5.88
CA ASP A 21 -25.22 16.09 -5.37
C ASP A 21 -24.43 14.84 -5.81
N LEU A 22 -23.19 14.75 -5.33
CA LEU A 22 -22.29 13.62 -5.61
C LEU A 22 -22.80 12.27 -5.04
N PRO A 23 -23.39 12.21 -3.83
CA PRO A 23 -23.87 10.95 -3.27
C PRO A 23 -25.20 10.48 -3.87
N GLY A 24 -26.14 11.38 -4.14
CA GLY A 24 -27.47 11.02 -4.65
C GLY A 24 -27.46 10.86 -6.16
N GLY A 25 -27.73 11.98 -6.85
CA GLY A 25 -27.94 12.03 -8.30
C GLY A 25 -26.73 11.67 -9.15
N ALA A 26 -25.51 11.71 -8.60
CA ALA A 26 -24.31 11.27 -9.29
C ALA A 26 -23.86 9.84 -8.93
N GLY A 27 -24.73 9.00 -8.34
CA GLY A 27 -24.44 7.57 -8.23
C GLY A 27 -23.21 7.22 -7.39
N ARG A 28 -23.05 7.92 -6.26
CA ARG A 28 -21.94 7.74 -5.30
C ARG A 28 -20.54 8.13 -5.80
N ILE A 29 -20.45 9.14 -6.66
CA ILE A 29 -19.15 9.74 -7.06
C ILE A 29 -18.35 10.22 -5.84
N ASP A 30 -19.02 10.60 -4.73
CA ASP A 30 -18.37 10.93 -3.45
C ASP A 30 -17.43 9.82 -2.94
N ILE A 31 -17.77 8.55 -3.16
CA ILE A 31 -16.91 7.41 -2.79
C ILE A 31 -15.66 7.40 -3.65
N LEU A 32 -15.81 7.59 -4.96
CA LEU A 32 -14.68 7.56 -5.88
C LEU A 32 -13.74 8.73 -5.62
N CYS A 33 -14.27 9.92 -5.35
CA CYS A 33 -13.46 11.08 -4.98
C CYS A 33 -12.67 10.82 -3.70
N ARG A 34 -13.27 10.21 -2.67
CA ARG A 34 -12.57 9.82 -1.44
C ARG A 34 -11.55 8.72 -1.67
N ALA A 35 -11.81 7.77 -2.57
CA ALA A 35 -10.87 6.72 -2.93
C ALA A 35 -9.64 7.28 -3.66
N ILE A 36 -9.83 8.19 -4.62
CA ILE A 36 -8.76 8.94 -5.29
C ILE A 36 -7.96 9.74 -4.25
N GLY A 37 -8.67 10.42 -3.34
CA GLY A 37 -8.01 11.21 -2.32
C GLY A 37 -7.14 10.36 -1.38
N ALA A 38 -7.67 9.22 -0.92
CA ALA A 38 -6.99 8.30 -0.02
C ALA A 38 -5.79 7.57 -0.67
N SER A 39 -5.82 7.36 -1.99
CA SER A 39 -4.76 6.68 -2.72
C SER A 39 -3.61 7.60 -3.10
N LEU A 40 -3.90 8.86 -3.44
CA LEU A 40 -2.88 9.75 -4.00
C LEU A 40 -2.33 10.76 -3.01
N PHE A 41 -3.13 11.34 -2.12
CA PHE A 41 -2.67 12.48 -1.32
C PHE A 41 -1.79 12.09 -0.14
N LEU A 42 -0.74 12.89 0.02
CA LEU A 42 0.03 13.06 1.25
C LEU A 42 -0.23 14.46 1.79
N SER A 43 0.16 14.71 3.04
CA SER A 43 0.01 16.04 3.65
C SER A 43 0.72 17.16 2.88
N HIS A 44 1.83 16.86 2.18
CA HIS A 44 2.60 17.84 1.41
C HIS A 44 2.85 17.42 -0.04
N GLY A 45 2.02 16.55 -0.61
CA GLY A 45 2.23 16.11 -1.98
C GLY A 45 1.31 15.00 -2.45
N ILE A 46 1.78 14.32 -3.49
CA ILE A 46 1.09 13.20 -4.13
C ILE A 46 2.06 12.02 -4.17
N ARG A 47 1.56 10.82 -3.87
CA ARG A 47 2.30 9.57 -4.06
C ARG A 47 2.54 9.35 -5.54
N ARG A 48 3.80 9.51 -5.97
CA ARG A 48 4.21 9.41 -7.38
C ARG A 48 4.22 7.97 -7.88
N ASP A 49 4.34 7.02 -6.97
CA ASP A 49 4.40 5.57 -7.19
C ASP A 49 3.02 4.88 -7.09
N VAL A 50 1.93 5.63 -7.29
CA VAL A 50 0.55 5.13 -7.21
C VAL A 50 -0.23 5.38 -8.51
N GLU A 51 -0.97 4.38 -8.95
CA GLU A 51 -1.99 4.49 -10.00
C GLU A 51 -3.37 4.16 -9.42
N THR A 52 -4.34 5.06 -9.60
CA THR A 52 -5.75 4.81 -9.24
C THR A 52 -6.54 4.53 -10.51
N ILE A 53 -7.29 3.45 -10.51
CA ILE A 53 -8.07 2.97 -11.64
C ILE A 53 -9.53 2.91 -11.17
N LEU A 54 -10.43 3.55 -11.91
CA LEU A 54 -11.87 3.45 -11.69
C LEU A 54 -12.46 2.68 -12.86
N VAL A 55 -13.27 1.65 -12.58
CA VAL A 55 -14.06 0.94 -13.58
C VAL A 55 -15.52 1.28 -13.33
N LEU A 56 -16.09 2.11 -14.20
CA LEU A 56 -17.47 2.61 -14.07
C LEU A 56 -18.42 1.72 -14.87
N GLN A 57 -19.41 1.14 -14.20
CA GLN A 57 -20.45 0.26 -14.78
C GLN A 57 -19.88 -0.81 -15.73
N ASN A 58 -18.69 -1.32 -15.43
CA ASN A 58 -17.98 -2.30 -16.27
C ASN A 58 -17.86 -1.89 -17.76
N ALA A 59 -17.78 -0.59 -18.06
CA ALA A 59 -17.83 -0.08 -19.43
C ALA A 59 -16.83 1.05 -19.73
N VAL A 60 -16.45 1.82 -18.71
CA VAL A 60 -15.51 2.94 -18.84
C VAL A 60 -14.45 2.82 -17.76
N GLN A 61 -13.19 3.01 -18.16
CA GLN A 61 -12.06 3.07 -17.25
C GLN A 61 -11.52 4.49 -17.18
N ILE A 62 -11.24 4.96 -15.97
CA ILE A 62 -10.50 6.21 -15.73
C ILE A 62 -9.25 5.87 -14.93
N ARG A 63 -8.07 6.16 -15.47
CA ARG A 63 -6.78 5.95 -14.81
C ARG A 63 -6.17 7.27 -14.41
N ILE A 64 -5.70 7.37 -13.17
CA ILE A 64 -5.07 8.54 -12.59
C ILE A 64 -3.67 8.13 -12.14
N ILE A 65 -2.66 8.66 -12.83
CA ILE A 65 -1.26 8.31 -12.60
C ILE A 65 -0.64 9.36 -11.68
N GLY A 66 -0.31 8.97 -10.44
CA GLY A 66 0.23 9.86 -9.41
C GLY A 66 1.51 10.58 -9.84
N GLU A 67 2.35 9.95 -10.65
CA GLU A 67 3.56 10.55 -11.19
C GLU A 67 3.28 11.79 -12.06
N LEU A 68 2.21 11.73 -12.86
CA LEU A 68 1.91 12.68 -13.94
C LEU A 68 0.80 13.67 -13.59
N VAL A 69 -0.07 13.32 -12.64
CA VAL A 69 -1.30 14.07 -12.36
C VAL A 69 -1.01 15.51 -11.94
N LYS A 70 -1.76 16.46 -12.49
CA LYS A 70 -1.69 17.88 -12.11
C LYS A 70 -3.09 18.41 -11.81
N ARG A 71 -3.16 19.47 -10.99
CA ARG A 71 -4.40 20.19 -10.63
C ARG A 71 -5.46 19.32 -9.92
N LEU A 72 -5.02 18.21 -9.31
CA LEU A 72 -5.81 17.41 -8.40
C LEU A 72 -5.71 18.04 -7.00
N ASN A 73 -6.84 18.43 -6.40
CA ASN A 73 -6.90 19.01 -5.07
C ASN A 73 -7.59 18.05 -4.08
N PRO A 74 -7.25 18.11 -2.77
CA PRO A 74 -7.80 17.21 -1.76
C PRO A 74 -9.22 17.61 -1.33
N ASP A 75 -10.11 17.78 -2.31
CA ASP A 75 -11.53 18.02 -2.12
C ASP A 75 -12.35 17.22 -3.14
N GLU A 76 -13.55 16.80 -2.71
CA GLU A 76 -14.39 15.92 -3.52
C GLU A 76 -14.93 16.62 -4.77
N ARG A 77 -15.26 17.92 -4.67
CA ARG A 77 -15.90 18.66 -5.75
C ARG A 77 -14.99 18.85 -6.96
N SER A 78 -13.75 19.28 -6.73
CA SER A 78 -12.77 19.48 -7.81
C SER A 78 -12.34 18.14 -8.42
N THR A 79 -12.22 17.09 -7.60
CA THR A 79 -11.96 15.74 -8.07
C THR A 79 -13.12 15.21 -8.93
N ALA A 80 -14.36 15.42 -8.52
CA ALA A 80 -15.54 15.06 -9.32
C ALA A 80 -15.61 15.83 -10.65
N ALA A 81 -15.16 17.10 -10.67
CA ALA A 81 -15.05 17.86 -11.92
C ALA A 81 -14.02 17.25 -12.88
N LEU A 82 -12.91 16.70 -12.38
CA LEU A 82 -11.93 15.98 -13.20
C LEU A 82 -12.51 14.67 -13.76
N ILE A 83 -13.27 13.91 -12.97
CA ILE A 83 -14.00 12.72 -13.46
C ILE A 83 -14.98 13.12 -14.58
N LYS A 84 -15.72 14.22 -14.39
CA LYS A 84 -16.65 14.77 -15.39
C LYS A 84 -15.93 15.16 -16.69
N HIS A 85 -14.76 15.78 -16.60
CA HIS A 85 -13.94 16.09 -17.78
C HIS A 85 -13.43 14.83 -18.48
N ALA A 86 -13.00 13.80 -17.72
CA ALA A 86 -12.57 12.53 -18.28
C ALA A 86 -13.70 11.83 -19.06
N LEU A 87 -14.92 11.81 -18.52
CA LEU A 87 -16.11 11.28 -19.20
C LEU A 87 -16.47 12.08 -20.46
N ALA A 88 -16.37 13.40 -20.40
CA ALA A 88 -16.64 14.27 -21.56
C ALA A 88 -15.60 14.14 -22.68
N ALA A 89 -14.37 13.74 -22.35
CA ALA A 89 -13.29 13.53 -23.31
C ALA A 89 -13.34 12.15 -23.98
N LEU A 90 -14.12 11.20 -23.46
CA LEU A 90 -14.14 9.80 -23.87
C LEU A 90 -14.33 9.63 -25.39
N ASP A 91 -13.40 8.93 -26.02
CA ASP A 91 -13.38 8.67 -27.46
C ASP A 91 -13.36 7.15 -27.75
N ALA A 92 -13.12 6.76 -29.01
CA ALA A 92 -12.93 5.37 -29.42
C ALA A 92 -11.66 4.75 -28.85
N GLU A 93 -10.58 5.52 -28.77
CA GLU A 93 -9.28 5.12 -28.21
C GLU A 93 -9.07 5.74 -26.82
N GLU A 94 -8.07 5.24 -26.08
CA GLU A 94 -7.68 5.87 -24.81
C GLU A 94 -7.22 7.32 -25.04
N VAL A 95 -7.72 8.23 -24.21
CA VAL A 95 -7.40 9.66 -24.29
C VAL A 95 -6.93 10.19 -22.95
N GLU A 96 -5.92 11.06 -22.99
CA GLU A 96 -5.53 11.87 -21.83
C GLU A 96 -6.43 13.10 -21.74
N SER A 97 -7.36 13.10 -20.78
CA SER A 97 -8.34 14.17 -20.59
C SER A 97 -7.73 15.43 -19.96
N THR A 98 -6.89 15.23 -18.96
CA THR A 98 -6.08 16.23 -18.27
C THR A 98 -4.76 15.56 -17.88
N PRO A 99 -3.68 16.32 -17.58
CA PRO A 99 -2.38 15.72 -17.33
C PRO A 99 -2.45 14.61 -16.28
N GLY A 100 -2.05 13.39 -16.68
CA GLY A 100 -2.05 12.19 -15.84
C GLY A 100 -3.40 11.51 -15.62
N ILE A 101 -4.48 11.96 -16.27
CA ILE A 101 -5.82 11.36 -16.20
C ILE A 101 -6.25 10.86 -17.57
N TYR A 102 -6.32 9.54 -17.71
CA TYR A 102 -6.68 8.84 -18.94
C TYR A 102 -8.08 8.26 -18.84
N ALA A 103 -8.84 8.33 -19.92
CA ALA A 103 -10.16 7.74 -20.04
C ALA A 103 -10.22 6.81 -21.25
N SER A 104 -10.84 5.64 -21.08
CA SER A 104 -11.02 4.66 -22.15
C SER A 104 -12.32 3.88 -21.97
N ARG A 105 -12.79 3.26 -23.06
CA ARG A 105 -13.87 2.27 -23.02
C ARG A 105 -13.26 0.91 -22.73
N ALA A 106 -13.36 0.47 -21.48
CA ALA A 106 -12.74 -0.76 -21.00
C ALA A 106 -13.55 -1.35 -19.84
N THR A 107 -13.62 -2.66 -19.82
CA THR A 107 -14.27 -3.48 -18.80
C THR A 107 -13.30 -3.80 -17.66
N LEU A 108 -13.79 -4.45 -16.60
CA LEU A 108 -12.96 -5.04 -15.55
C LEU A 108 -11.98 -6.07 -16.13
N SER A 109 -12.42 -6.89 -17.09
CA SER A 109 -11.55 -7.89 -17.73
C SER A 109 -10.38 -7.22 -18.44
N ASP A 110 -10.65 -6.16 -19.21
CA ASP A 110 -9.60 -5.39 -19.91
C ASP A 110 -8.62 -4.76 -18.90
N ALA A 111 -9.14 -4.27 -17.77
CA ALA A 111 -8.31 -3.71 -16.71
C ALA A 111 -7.42 -4.78 -16.05
N LEU A 112 -7.93 -6.00 -15.82
CA LEU A 112 -7.14 -7.12 -15.30
C LEU A 112 -6.06 -7.55 -16.31
N ASP A 113 -6.39 -7.67 -17.59
CA ASP A 113 -5.43 -8.01 -18.65
C ASP A 113 -4.30 -6.98 -18.71
N ARG A 114 -4.62 -5.69 -18.59
CA ARG A 114 -3.62 -4.62 -18.50
C ARG A 114 -2.73 -4.78 -17.27
N LEU A 115 -3.29 -5.12 -16.11
CA LEU A 115 -2.50 -5.32 -14.89
C LEU A 115 -1.49 -6.47 -15.07
N TYR A 116 -1.90 -7.58 -15.68
CA TYR A 116 -0.99 -8.68 -15.98
C TYR A 116 0.10 -8.31 -16.98
N GLN A 117 -0.22 -7.55 -18.02
CA GLN A 117 0.77 -7.03 -18.98
C GLN A 117 1.81 -6.10 -18.32
N LEU A 118 1.43 -5.44 -17.23
CA LEU A 118 2.32 -4.59 -16.43
C LEU A 118 3.07 -5.36 -15.34
N GLU A 119 2.97 -6.69 -15.32
CA GLU A 119 3.54 -7.56 -14.29
C GLU A 119 3.05 -7.21 -12.87
N ALA A 120 1.86 -6.61 -12.77
CA ALA A 120 1.22 -6.34 -11.50
C ALA A 120 0.51 -7.61 -10.99
N THR A 121 0.42 -7.75 -9.67
CA THR A 121 -0.29 -8.85 -9.01
C THR A 121 -1.64 -8.35 -8.47
N PRO A 122 -2.78 -8.73 -9.08
CA PRO A 122 -4.09 -8.36 -8.57
C PRO A 122 -4.39 -9.04 -7.23
N VAL A 123 -4.94 -8.28 -6.28
CA VAL A 123 -5.32 -8.74 -4.94
C VAL A 123 -6.69 -8.17 -4.61
N VAL A 124 -7.65 -9.00 -4.23
CA VAL A 124 -8.99 -8.55 -3.87
C VAL A 124 -9.03 -8.19 -2.38
N LEU A 125 -9.54 -7.01 -2.04
CA LEU A 125 -9.83 -6.68 -0.64
C LEU A 125 -11.21 -7.23 -0.25
N SER A 126 -11.23 -8.11 0.75
CA SER A 126 -12.43 -8.79 1.21
C SER A 126 -12.29 -9.20 2.68
N GLU A 127 -13.36 -9.05 3.46
CA GLU A 127 -13.39 -9.42 4.88
C GLU A 127 -13.06 -10.92 5.10
N ASP A 128 -13.40 -11.77 4.14
CA ASP A 128 -13.16 -13.23 4.16
C ASP A 128 -11.76 -13.63 3.64
N GLY A 129 -10.91 -12.66 3.34
CA GLY A 129 -9.53 -12.88 2.89
C GLY A 129 -8.56 -13.30 3.99
N GLU A 130 -7.33 -13.58 3.59
CA GLU A 130 -6.23 -13.80 4.53
C GLU A 130 -5.94 -12.51 5.32
N PRO A 131 -5.76 -12.59 6.65
CA PRO A 131 -5.44 -11.42 7.47
C PRO A 131 -4.15 -10.71 7.03
N ALA A 132 -4.18 -9.37 7.01
CA ALA A 132 -3.04 -8.53 6.61
C ALA A 132 -1.73 -8.79 7.37
N ASP A 133 -1.81 -9.30 8.60
CA ASP A 133 -0.64 -9.62 9.43
C ASP A 133 0.13 -10.85 8.92
N SER A 134 -0.54 -11.80 8.27
CA SER A 134 0.07 -12.99 7.68
C SER A 134 0.21 -12.90 6.15
N PHE A 135 -0.54 -12.01 5.52
CA PHE A 135 -0.56 -11.87 4.06
C PHE A 135 0.82 -11.48 3.51
N ASP A 136 1.26 -12.20 2.47
CA ASP A 136 2.48 -11.88 1.73
C ASP A 136 2.16 -10.87 0.62
N PHE A 137 2.61 -9.62 0.82
CA PHE A 137 2.31 -8.54 -0.12
C PHE A 137 3.26 -8.62 -1.32
N PRO A 138 2.75 -8.68 -2.56
CA PRO A 138 3.59 -8.72 -3.74
C PRO A 138 4.30 -7.38 -3.99
N ASP A 139 5.38 -7.40 -4.76
CA ASP A 139 6.20 -6.21 -5.06
C ASP A 139 5.45 -5.15 -5.89
N GLN A 140 4.58 -5.59 -6.79
CA GLN A 140 3.74 -4.73 -7.64
C GLN A 140 2.25 -5.00 -7.40
N PRO A 141 1.70 -4.65 -6.23
CA PRO A 141 0.33 -4.99 -5.89
C PRO A 141 -0.68 -4.13 -6.65
N ALA A 142 -1.77 -4.75 -7.07
CA ALA A 142 -2.95 -4.08 -7.60
C ALA A 142 -4.19 -4.48 -6.80
N PHE A 143 -4.59 -3.64 -5.85
CA PHE A 143 -5.71 -3.92 -4.97
C PHE A 143 -7.04 -3.62 -5.64
N ILE A 144 -7.93 -4.59 -5.66
CA ILE A 144 -9.27 -4.50 -6.23
C ILE A 144 -10.26 -4.28 -5.10
N LEU A 145 -11.06 -3.23 -5.23
CA LEU A 145 -12.10 -2.86 -4.28
C LEU A 145 -13.42 -2.64 -5.01
N SER A 146 -14.51 -2.97 -4.34
CA SER A 146 -15.84 -2.51 -4.71
C SER A 146 -16.13 -1.11 -4.16
N ASP A 147 -17.23 -0.50 -4.59
CA ASP A 147 -17.75 0.76 -4.09
C ASP A 147 -18.53 0.60 -2.77
N HIS A 148 -19.85 0.81 -2.78
CA HIS A 148 -20.75 0.59 -1.65
C HIS A 148 -21.60 -0.66 -1.81
N MET A 149 -21.48 -1.34 -2.95
CA MET A 149 -22.17 -2.58 -3.25
C MET A 149 -21.21 -3.75 -3.12
N SER A 150 -21.74 -4.95 -2.93
CA SER A 150 -20.96 -6.18 -3.12
C SER A 150 -20.62 -6.34 -4.61
N PHE A 151 -19.55 -7.10 -4.89
CA PHE A 151 -19.30 -7.57 -6.25
C PHE A 151 -20.51 -8.34 -6.77
N THR A 152 -20.77 -8.20 -8.07
CA THR A 152 -21.78 -8.99 -8.79
C THR A 152 -21.29 -10.43 -8.98
N ASP A 153 -22.20 -11.36 -9.30
CA ASP A 153 -21.83 -12.75 -9.56
C ASP A 153 -20.82 -12.90 -10.71
N GLU A 154 -20.91 -12.03 -11.73
CA GLU A 154 -19.99 -12.00 -12.86
C GLU A 154 -18.58 -11.54 -12.43
N GLU A 155 -18.51 -10.53 -11.56
CA GLU A 155 -17.24 -10.04 -11.01
C GLU A 155 -16.63 -11.04 -10.04
N GLU A 156 -17.43 -11.64 -9.16
CA GLU A 156 -16.95 -12.70 -8.25
C GLU A 156 -16.37 -13.88 -9.03
N LEU A 157 -16.98 -14.25 -10.16
CA LEU A 157 -16.46 -15.29 -11.04
C LEU A 157 -15.10 -14.90 -11.64
N LEU A 158 -14.98 -13.65 -12.16
CA LEU A 158 -13.73 -13.13 -12.71
C LEU A 158 -12.61 -13.03 -11.66
N LEU A 159 -12.97 -12.76 -10.41
CA LEU A 159 -12.02 -12.52 -9.31
C LEU A 159 -11.77 -13.78 -8.46
N SER A 160 -12.37 -14.91 -8.81
CA SER A 160 -12.39 -16.12 -7.98
C SER A 160 -11.01 -16.72 -7.70
N ASP A 161 -10.09 -16.66 -8.66
CA ASP A 161 -8.73 -17.21 -8.55
C ASP A 161 -7.73 -16.23 -7.93
N LEU A 162 -8.15 -15.02 -7.57
CA LEU A 162 -7.26 -13.99 -7.03
C LEU A 162 -7.07 -14.14 -5.51
N PRO A 163 -5.87 -13.85 -4.99
CA PRO A 163 -5.65 -13.80 -3.55
C PRO A 163 -6.54 -12.72 -2.93
N ARG A 164 -7.13 -13.06 -1.77
CA ARG A 164 -7.98 -12.15 -0.99
C ARG A 164 -7.25 -11.70 0.27
N LEU A 165 -7.24 -10.40 0.50
CA LEU A 165 -6.65 -9.76 1.67
C LEU A 165 -7.75 -9.18 2.55
N SER A 166 -7.73 -9.55 3.83
CA SER A 166 -8.61 -9.02 4.87
C SER A 166 -7.90 -7.98 5.74
N LEU A 167 -8.55 -6.84 5.92
CA LEU A 167 -8.11 -5.76 6.82
C LEU A 167 -8.81 -5.81 8.20
N GLY A 168 -9.53 -6.90 8.46
CA GLY A 168 -10.30 -7.13 9.68
C GLY A 168 -11.77 -7.46 9.40
N GLY A 169 -12.47 -7.97 10.41
CA GLY A 169 -13.86 -8.46 10.27
C GLY A 169 -14.95 -7.38 10.22
N ARG A 170 -14.60 -6.09 10.07
CA ARG A 170 -15.56 -5.00 9.90
C ARG A 170 -15.57 -4.57 8.45
N SER A 171 -16.76 -4.36 7.90
CA SER A 171 -16.89 -3.76 6.58
C SER A 171 -16.52 -2.28 6.63
N LEU A 172 -15.53 -1.90 5.82
CA LEU A 172 -14.94 -0.57 5.79
C LEU A 172 -15.28 0.12 4.47
N HIS A 173 -15.26 1.45 4.47
CA HIS A 173 -15.35 2.19 3.21
C HIS A 173 -14.09 2.00 2.37
N THR A 174 -14.23 1.99 1.04
CA THR A 174 -13.15 1.89 0.05
C THR A 174 -11.95 2.78 0.40
N SER A 175 -12.19 4.05 0.74
CA SER A 175 -11.13 5.00 1.10
C SER A 175 -10.38 4.61 2.37
N GLN A 176 -11.06 4.01 3.36
CA GLN A 176 -10.44 3.55 4.59
C GLN A 176 -9.55 2.33 4.32
N CYS A 177 -10.01 1.39 3.49
CA CYS A 177 -9.22 0.25 3.06
C CYS A 177 -7.92 0.71 2.38
N ILE A 178 -8.02 1.66 1.44
CA ILE A 178 -6.87 2.24 0.75
C ILE A 178 -5.89 2.88 1.74
N THR A 179 -6.38 3.68 2.70
CA THR A 179 -5.53 4.30 3.73
C THR A 179 -4.80 3.25 4.59
N ILE A 180 -5.49 2.18 4.99
CA ILE A 180 -4.88 1.10 5.80
C ILE A 180 -3.82 0.35 4.98
N VAL A 181 -4.13 0.00 3.72
CA VAL A 181 -3.16 -0.67 2.84
C VAL A 181 -1.91 0.18 2.64
N HIS A 182 -2.07 1.48 2.43
CA HIS A 182 -0.93 2.39 2.37
C HIS A 182 -0.09 2.37 3.64
N TYR A 183 -0.74 2.45 4.81
CA TYR A 183 -0.04 2.37 6.09
C TYR A 183 0.76 1.06 6.23
N LEU A 184 0.18 -0.07 5.85
CA LEU A 184 0.84 -1.38 5.91
C LEU A 184 2.05 -1.45 4.97
N LEU A 185 1.89 -0.99 3.72
CA LEU A 185 2.96 -0.98 2.73
C LEU A 185 4.07 0.02 3.05
N ASP A 186 3.74 1.20 3.59
CA ASP A 186 4.73 2.19 4.04
C ASP A 186 5.55 1.62 5.21
N ARG A 187 4.89 0.97 6.17
CA ARG A 187 5.60 0.31 7.28
C ARG A 187 6.55 -0.78 6.79
N ARG A 188 6.15 -1.57 5.78
CA ARG A 188 7.02 -2.59 5.16
C ARG A 188 8.16 -1.97 4.34
N GLY A 189 7.92 -0.87 3.64
CA GLY A 189 8.98 -0.15 2.92
C GLY A 189 10.07 0.35 3.87
N GLU A 190 9.67 0.95 4.99
CA GLU A 190 10.59 1.33 6.07
C GLU A 190 11.37 0.14 6.64
N ASP A 191 10.77 -1.05 6.63
CA ASP A 191 11.41 -2.28 7.10
C ASP A 191 12.48 -2.82 6.14
N GLN A 192 12.34 -2.54 4.84
CA GLN A 192 13.24 -3.00 3.77
C GLN A 192 14.34 -1.99 3.41
N GLU A 193 14.06 -0.68 3.50
CA GLU A 193 14.98 0.39 3.07
C GLU A 193 16.12 0.70 4.05
N GLY A 194 16.24 -0.04 5.17
CA GLY A 194 17.56 -0.21 5.80
C GLY A 194 18.07 0.95 6.65
N ASP A 195 17.19 1.77 7.23
CA ASP A 195 17.59 2.77 8.25
C ASP A 195 17.79 2.09 9.62
N LEU A 196 18.48 0.96 9.65
CA LEU A 196 18.75 0.26 10.89
C LEU A 196 19.74 1.09 11.72
N VAL A 197 19.36 1.36 12.96
CA VAL A 197 20.18 2.07 13.93
C VAL A 197 20.80 1.08 14.91
N VAL A 198 22.01 1.40 15.36
CA VAL A 198 22.67 0.61 16.40
C VAL A 198 21.88 0.75 17.70
N CYS A 199 21.25 -0.35 18.12
CA CYS A 199 20.55 -0.44 19.39
C CYS A 199 21.52 -0.63 20.55
N HIS A 200 22.45 -1.57 20.37
CA HIS A 200 23.38 -2.02 21.40
C HIS A 200 24.58 -2.73 20.76
N VAL A 201 25.70 -2.75 21.47
CA VAL A 201 26.94 -3.37 21.03
C VAL A 201 27.36 -4.42 22.04
N VAL A 202 27.65 -5.63 21.57
CA VAL A 202 27.94 -6.79 22.42
C VAL A 202 29.22 -7.46 21.97
N TRP A 203 30.00 -7.93 22.94
CA TRP A 203 31.16 -8.77 22.70
C TRP A 203 30.78 -10.24 22.82
N GLY A 204 30.99 -11.00 21.75
CA GLY A 204 30.70 -12.44 21.71
C GLY A 204 29.32 -12.79 21.14
N GLU A 205 29.31 -13.79 20.27
CA GLU A 205 28.13 -14.27 19.55
C GLU A 205 27.02 -14.84 20.46
N PRO A 206 27.30 -15.61 21.53
CA PRO A 206 26.23 -16.19 22.36
C PRO A 206 25.35 -15.12 23.04
N LYS A 207 25.95 -14.05 23.57
CA LYS A 207 25.21 -12.95 24.21
C LYS A 207 24.40 -12.17 23.17
N ALA A 208 24.92 -11.96 21.96
CA ALA A 208 24.19 -11.31 20.88
C ALA A 208 22.97 -12.12 20.41
N GLN A 209 23.09 -13.45 20.29
CA GLN A 209 21.98 -14.33 19.92
C GLN A 209 20.88 -14.35 21.00
N LEU A 210 21.24 -14.31 22.28
CA LEU A 210 20.27 -14.23 23.38
C LEU A 210 19.47 -12.91 23.33
N ILE A 211 20.15 -11.78 23.11
CA ILE A 211 19.46 -10.48 23.01
C ILE A 211 18.59 -10.43 21.75
N LYS A 212 19.07 -10.99 20.63
CA LYS A 212 18.28 -11.14 19.41
C LYS A 212 16.98 -11.92 19.69
N GLY A 213 17.08 -13.12 20.27
CA GLY A 213 15.92 -13.94 20.58
C GLY A 213 14.93 -13.24 21.51
N LEU A 214 15.43 -12.57 22.55
CA LEU A 214 14.58 -11.79 23.45
C LEU A 214 13.81 -10.69 22.70
N LEU A 215 14.50 -9.88 21.89
CA LEU A 215 13.86 -8.80 21.15
C LEU A 215 12.86 -9.33 20.12
N GLU A 216 13.18 -10.43 19.44
CA GLU A 216 12.28 -11.10 18.49
C GLU A 216 11.02 -11.64 19.20
N ASP A 217 11.13 -12.20 20.41
CA ASP A 217 9.99 -12.61 21.24
C ASP A 217 9.07 -11.42 21.60
N PHE A 218 9.63 -10.22 21.73
CA PHE A 218 8.86 -8.97 21.91
C PHE A 218 8.36 -8.35 20.60
N GLY A 219 8.56 -9.03 19.47
CA GLY A 219 8.14 -8.61 18.13
C GLY A 219 9.02 -7.51 17.53
N ILE A 220 10.27 -7.39 17.97
CA ILE A 220 11.25 -6.43 17.44
C ILE A 220 12.26 -7.19 16.57
N PRO A 221 12.20 -7.04 15.23
CA PRO A 221 13.17 -7.66 14.34
C PRO A 221 14.58 -7.08 14.56
N VAL A 222 15.57 -7.97 14.66
CA VAL A 222 16.96 -7.60 14.94
C VAL A 222 17.89 -8.11 13.84
N ASN A 223 18.76 -7.23 13.37
CA ASN A 223 19.88 -7.58 12.51
C ASN A 223 21.19 -7.55 13.30
N LEU A 224 21.97 -8.61 13.22
CA LEU A 224 23.31 -8.68 13.82
C LEU A 224 24.35 -8.37 12.75
N VAL A 225 25.16 -7.32 12.98
CA VAL A 225 26.24 -6.91 12.07
C VAL A 225 27.58 -7.00 12.81
N GLY A 226 28.50 -7.82 12.29
CA GLY A 226 29.85 -7.97 12.83
C GLY A 226 30.91 -7.25 11.99
N ASP A 227 31.94 -6.73 12.65
CA ASP A 227 33.04 -5.99 12.02
C ASP A 227 34.06 -6.87 11.28
N VAL A 228 33.96 -8.20 11.40
CA VAL A 228 34.93 -9.15 10.80
C VAL A 228 34.20 -10.12 9.87
N PRO A 229 34.64 -10.26 8.60
CA PRO A 229 34.15 -11.31 7.71
C PRO A 229 34.36 -12.69 8.33
N ALA A 230 33.37 -13.59 8.18
CA ALA A 230 33.42 -14.97 8.69
C ALA A 230 34.73 -15.72 8.32
N SER A 231 35.40 -15.32 7.24
CA SER A 231 36.64 -15.92 6.74
C SER A 231 37.91 -15.61 7.56
N ILE A 232 37.89 -14.64 8.48
CA ILE A 232 39.07 -14.25 9.30
C ILE A 232 38.88 -14.63 10.78
N TYR A 233 37.78 -15.33 11.10
CA TYR A 233 37.41 -15.74 12.46
C TYR A 233 38.49 -16.50 13.28
N PRO A 234 39.43 -17.28 12.71
CA PRO A 234 40.40 -18.00 13.54
C PRO A 234 41.54 -17.13 14.09
N PHE A 235 41.65 -15.84 13.73
CA PHE A 235 42.85 -15.04 14.02
C PHE A 235 42.69 -13.97 15.11
N SER A 236 41.50 -13.79 15.69
CA SER A 236 41.32 -12.89 16.84
C SER A 236 41.59 -13.65 18.13
N LEU A 237 42.69 -13.30 18.80
CA LEU A 237 43.31 -14.01 19.94
C LEU A 237 42.40 -14.30 21.16
N ASP A 238 41.17 -13.77 21.22
CA ASP A 238 40.25 -13.95 22.36
C ASP A 238 38.83 -14.43 22.00
N GLY A 239 38.52 -14.73 20.73
CA GLY A 239 37.20 -15.25 20.31
C GLY A 239 36.00 -14.29 20.49
N LEU A 240 36.25 -13.03 20.88
CA LEU A 240 35.23 -12.01 21.12
C LEU A 240 35.12 -11.08 19.91
N ALA A 241 34.29 -11.44 18.92
CA ALA A 241 33.89 -10.53 17.87
C ALA A 241 32.92 -9.47 18.42
N LYS A 242 33.14 -8.19 18.08
CA LYS A 242 32.21 -7.09 18.35
C LYS A 242 31.02 -7.22 17.39
N LEU A 243 29.83 -7.38 17.94
CA LEU A 243 28.58 -7.47 17.20
C LEU A 243 27.70 -6.27 17.53
N ARG A 244 27.14 -5.65 16.49
CA ARG A 244 26.17 -4.57 16.60
C ARG A 244 24.78 -5.16 16.44
N ILE A 245 23.94 -4.91 17.43
CA ILE A 245 22.52 -5.22 17.42
C ILE A 245 21.83 -4.04 16.77
N MET A 246 21.39 -4.25 15.54
CA MET A 246 20.79 -3.24 14.70
C MET A 246 19.27 -3.43 14.74
N VAL A 247 18.54 -2.39 15.11
CA VAL A 247 17.07 -2.38 15.15
C VAL A 247 16.55 -1.20 14.35
N ARG A 248 15.24 -1.14 14.15
CA ARG A 248 14.62 -0.02 13.44
C ARG A 248 14.60 1.23 14.32
N PRO A 249 14.64 2.45 13.77
CA PRO A 249 14.66 3.68 14.57
C PRO A 249 13.45 3.80 15.49
N ARG A 250 12.27 3.38 15.01
CA ARG A 250 11.03 3.32 15.79
C ARG A 250 11.08 2.38 17.00
N ASP A 251 11.86 1.30 16.90
CA ASP A 251 11.95 0.27 17.92
C ASP A 251 13.12 0.52 18.88
N LEU A 252 13.98 1.51 18.58
CA LEU A 252 15.21 1.79 19.33
C LEU A 252 14.94 2.02 20.83
N GLU A 253 14.00 2.90 21.17
CA GLU A 253 13.69 3.20 22.57
C GLU A 253 13.16 1.96 23.31
N ARG A 254 12.25 1.23 22.65
CA ARG A 254 11.63 0.03 23.23
C ARG A 254 12.65 -1.10 23.39
N ALA A 255 13.48 -1.34 22.38
CA ALA A 255 14.55 -2.33 22.41
C ALA A 255 15.59 -2.00 23.49
N ARG A 256 15.97 -0.73 23.64
CA ARG A 256 16.87 -0.28 24.72
C ARG A 256 16.27 -0.46 26.10
N SER A 257 14.95 -0.22 26.27
CA SER A 257 14.26 -0.50 27.53
C SER A 257 14.31 -1.99 27.85
N ILE A 258 13.97 -2.86 26.88
CA ILE A 258 13.97 -4.32 27.08
C ILE A 258 15.39 -4.82 27.41
N ILE A 259 16.41 -4.36 26.69
CA ILE A 259 17.81 -4.74 26.98
C ILE A 259 18.21 -4.30 28.39
N ARG A 260 17.82 -3.09 28.81
CA ARG A 260 18.11 -2.57 30.16
C ARG A 260 17.43 -3.39 31.25
N ASP A 261 16.20 -3.81 31.02
CA ASP A 261 15.41 -4.54 32.03
C ASP A 261 15.90 -5.99 32.22
N TYR A 262 16.46 -6.61 31.18
CA TYR A 262 16.84 -8.04 31.20
C TYR A 262 18.35 -8.31 31.19
N PHE A 263 19.18 -7.34 30.77
CA PHE A 263 20.63 -7.49 30.68
C PHE A 263 21.37 -6.36 31.43
N GLU A 264 21.74 -5.27 30.76
CA GLU A 264 22.59 -4.18 31.28
C GLU A 264 22.26 -2.85 30.55
N GLU A 265 22.79 -1.70 31.02
CA GLU A 265 22.58 -0.42 30.33
C GLU A 265 23.12 -0.45 28.88
N PRO A 266 22.37 0.06 27.88
CA PRO A 266 22.84 0.07 26.51
C PRO A 266 24.07 0.98 26.35
N VAL A 267 25.20 0.42 25.90
CA VAL A 267 26.40 1.20 25.55
C VAL A 267 26.23 1.83 24.16
N GLU A 268 26.32 3.15 24.07
CA GLU A 268 26.39 3.91 22.81
C GLU A 268 27.85 4.14 22.38
N GLU A 269 28.14 3.93 21.09
CA GLU A 269 29.26 4.57 20.37
C GLU A 269 28.74 5.13 19.05
#